data_AF-A0A359LH14-F1
#
_entry.id   AF-A0A359LH14-F1
#
_cell.length_a   1.000
_cell.length_b   1.000
_cell.length_c   1.000
_cell.angle_alpha   90.00
_cell.angle_beta   90.00
_cell.angle_gamma   90.00
#
_symmetry.space_group_name_H-M   'P 1'
#
loop_
_entity.id
_entity.type
_entity.pdbx_description
1 polymer ?
#
loop_
_entity_poly.entity_id
_entity_poly.type
_entity_poly.pdbx_seq_one_letter_code
_entity_poly.pdbx_strand_id
1 'polypeptide(L)' 'GFGGSGGEPGRLVPKLQVEDIKNAISFLSSVDEVDSGRIGLWGTSYGGANAIVAASEDKRIKCLCIQLAFGDGERCITA' A
#
# COMPACT_ATOMS: atom_id res chain seq x y z
N GLY A 1 -4.86 -9.16 -9.19
CA GLY A 1 -6.04 -8.98 -10.04
C GLY A 1 -6.03 -7.62 -10.71
N PHE A 2 -4.87 -7.02 -10.94
CA PHE A 2 -4.71 -5.72 -11.58
C PHE A 2 -3.49 -5.77 -12.49
N GLY A 3 -3.61 -5.28 -13.72
CA GLY A 3 -2.54 -5.36 -14.71
C GLY A 3 -2.05 -6.81 -14.90
N GLY A 4 -0.74 -7.02 -14.80
CA GLY A 4 -0.11 -8.35 -14.88
C GLY A 4 -0.13 -9.16 -13.57
N SER A 5 -0.63 -8.61 -12.45
CA SER A 5 -0.66 -9.31 -11.17
C SER A 5 -1.82 -10.31 -11.11
N GLY A 6 -1.50 -11.56 -10.72
CA GLY A 6 -2.46 -12.66 -10.59
C GLY A 6 -3.58 -12.42 -9.56
N GLY A 7 -4.56 -13.34 -9.48
CA GLY A 7 -5.78 -13.19 -8.66
C GLY A 7 -6.97 -12.64 -9.47
N GLU A 8 -8.16 -12.67 -8.88
CA GLU A 8 -9.42 -12.28 -9.54
C GLU A 8 -9.37 -10.84 -10.10
N PRO A 9 -9.68 -10.63 -11.39
CA PRO A 9 -9.62 -9.30 -12.02
C PRO A 9 -10.52 -8.27 -11.33
N GLY A 10 -9.99 -7.08 -11.06
CA GLY A 10 -10.74 -5.96 -10.50
C GLY A 10 -11.12 -6.11 -9.02
N ARG A 11 -10.63 -7.14 -8.33
CA ARG A 11 -10.97 -7.40 -6.93
C ARG A 11 -10.39 -6.34 -5.98
N LEU A 12 -11.26 -5.43 -5.55
CA LEU A 12 -10.96 -4.35 -4.59
C LEU A 12 -11.28 -4.79 -3.16
N VAL A 13 -10.31 -5.42 -2.49
CA VAL A 13 -10.40 -5.77 -1.07
C VAL A 13 -9.24 -5.09 -0.32
N PRO A 14 -9.49 -4.05 0.50
CA PRO A 14 -8.42 -3.23 1.10
C PRO A 14 -7.40 -4.07 1.87
N LYS A 15 -7.88 -5.02 2.68
CA LYS A 15 -7.04 -5.91 3.48
C LYS A 15 -6.04 -6.72 2.63
N LEU A 16 -6.46 -7.20 1.46
CA LEU A 16 -5.57 -7.95 0.57
C LEU A 16 -4.52 -7.03 -0.07
N GLN A 17 -4.91 -5.82 -0.46
CA GLN A 17 -3.97 -4.87 -1.06
C GLN A 17 -2.96 -4.32 -0.04
N VAL A 18 -3.35 -4.12 1.22
CA VAL A 18 -2.43 -3.80 2.32
C VAL A 18 -1.42 -4.93 2.52
N GLU A 19 -1.86 -6.18 2.45
CA GLU A 19 -0.96 -7.34 2.54
C GLU A 19 0.00 -7.40 1.35
N ASP A 20 -0.47 -7.12 0.13
CA ASP A 20 0.38 -7.03 -1.06
C ASP A 20 1.46 -5.94 -0.90
N ILE A 21 1.13 -4.80 -0.29
CA ILE A 21 2.12 -3.75 0.04
C ILE A 21 3.19 -4.29 1.01
N LYS A 22 2.80 -5.01 2.06
CA LYS A 22 3.76 -5.62 3.00
C LYS A 22 4.63 -6.68 2.35
N ASN A 23 4.07 -7.46 1.43
CA ASN A 23 4.82 -8.43 0.64
C ASN A 23 5.84 -7.73 -0.28
N ALA A 24 5.46 -6.62 -0.91
CA ALA A 24 6.39 -5.81 -1.70
C ALA A 24 7.54 -5.25 -0.84
N ILE A 25 7.26 -4.82 0.39
CA ILE A 25 8.29 -4.38 1.35
C ILE A 25 9.22 -5.53 1.73
N SER A 26 8.68 -6.73 1.99
CA SER A 26 9.48 -7.93 2.26
C SER A 26 10.39 -8.30 1.09
N PHE A 27 9.88 -8.24 -0.14
CA PHE A 27 10.69 -8.43 -1.35
C PHE A 27 11.78 -7.37 -1.49
N LEU A 28 11.44 -6.08 -1.36
CA LEU A 28 12.43 -5.01 -1.41
C LEU A 28 13.51 -5.15 -0.34
N SER A 29 13.17 -5.69 0.83
CA SER A 29 14.13 -5.94 1.91
C SER A 29 15.12 -7.07 1.59
N SER A 30 14.88 -7.89 0.55
CA SER A 30 15.80 -8.92 0.09
C SER A 30 16.60 -8.53 -1.15
N VAL A 31 16.46 -7.29 -1.64
CA VAL A 31 17.22 -6.77 -2.79
C VAL A 31 18.48 -6.08 -2.26
N ASP A 32 19.66 -6.53 -2.67
CA ASP A 32 20.95 -6.07 -2.13
C ASP A 32 21.19 -4.56 -2.34
N GLU A 33 20.65 -3.99 -3.42
CA GLU A 33 20.78 -2.57 -3.74
C GLU A 33 19.81 -1.67 -2.95
N VAL A 34 18.90 -2.25 -2.15
CA VAL A 34 17.91 -1.51 -1.37
C VAL A 34 18.32 -1.45 0.11
N ASP A 35 18.42 -0.24 0.65
CA ASP A 35 18.54 -0.04 2.10
C ASP A 35 17.20 -0.33 2.78
N SER A 36 17.07 -1.55 3.33
CA SER A 36 15.86 -2.00 4.04
C SER A 36 15.50 -1.14 5.26
N GLY A 37 16.46 -0.38 5.80
CA GLY A 37 16.24 0.58 6.88
C GLY A 37 15.56 1.88 6.43
N ARG A 38 15.44 2.12 5.13
CA ARG A 38 15.00 3.40 4.53
C ARG A 38 13.87 3.27 3.51
N ILE A 39 12.98 2.29 3.68
CA ILE A 39 11.82 2.11 2.81
C ILE A 39 10.72 3.13 3.15
N GLY A 40 10.21 3.84 2.14
CA GLY A 40 9.03 4.70 2.23
C GLY A 40 7.98 4.32 1.18
N LEU A 41 6.74 4.76 1.37
CA LEU A 41 5.65 4.54 0.42
C LEU A 41 5.24 5.84 -0.25
N TRP A 42 4.95 5.77 -1.54
CA TRP A 42 4.19 6.76 -2.27
C TRP A 42 2.83 6.18 -2.63
N GLY A 43 1.75 6.95 -2.48
CA GLY A 43 0.40 6.46 -2.77
C GLY A 43 -0.53 7.58 -3.26
N THR A 44 -1.41 7.24 -4.19
CA THR A 44 -2.41 8.14 -4.76
C THR A 44 -3.82 7.59 -4.59
N SER A 45 -4.80 8.45 -4.31
CA SER A 45 -6.21 8.06 -4.19
C SER A 45 -6.40 6.89 -3.21
N TYR A 46 -7.10 5.84 -3.62
CA TYR A 46 -7.28 4.59 -2.87
C TYR A 46 -5.96 3.95 -2.42
N GLY A 47 -4.93 4.00 -3.26
CA GLY A 47 -3.59 3.49 -2.91
C GLY A 47 -2.93 4.29 -1.78
N GLY A 48 -3.26 5.59 -1.66
CA GLY A 48 -2.81 6.41 -0.55
C GLY A 48 -3.45 6.00 0.78
N ALA A 49 -4.74 5.68 0.79
CA ALA A 49 -5.42 5.14 1.97
C ALA A 49 -4.80 3.79 2.39
N ASN A 50 -4.57 2.90 1.43
CA ASN A 50 -3.89 1.61 1.70
C ASN A 50 -2.47 1.80 2.23
N ALA A 51 -1.70 2.77 1.72
CA ALA A 51 -0.35 3.07 2.20
C ALA A 51 -0.34 3.57 3.66
N ILE A 52 -1.32 4.38 4.05
CA ILE A 52 -1.49 4.84 5.44
C ILE A 52 -1.76 3.65 6.37
N VAL A 53 -2.67 2.76 5.98
CA VAL A 53 -2.98 1.55 6.75
C VAL A 53 -1.77 0.61 6.83
N ALA A 54 -1.07 0.38 5.73
CA ALA A 54 0.13 -0.45 5.72
C ALA A 54 1.21 0.09 6.69
N ALA A 55 1.44 1.41 6.71
CA ALA A 55 2.41 2.04 7.60
C ALA A 55 2.00 2.05 9.08
N SER A 56 0.70 2.01 9.38
CA SER A 56 0.24 1.86 10.76
C SER A 56 0.56 0.45 11.30
N GLU A 57 0.51 -0.56 10.42
CA GLU A 57 0.69 -1.98 10.74
C GLU A 57 2.14 -2.49 10.60
N ASP A 58 2.98 -1.88 9.76
CA ASP A 58 4.35 -2.32 9.49
C ASP A 58 5.40 -1.23 9.75
N LYS A 59 6.19 -1.41 10.81
CA LYS A 59 7.21 -0.45 11.27
C LYS A 59 8.45 -0.37 10.37
N ARG A 60 8.57 -1.23 9.34
CA ARG A 60 9.63 -1.12 8.33
C ARG A 60 9.45 0.13 7.46
N ILE A 61 8.22 0.61 7.30
CA ILE A 61 7.91 1.83 6.53
C ILE A 61 8.30 3.07 7.35
N LYS A 62 9.17 3.92 6.78
CA LYS A 62 9.76 5.09 7.47
C LYS A 62 9.18 6.42 7.04
N CYS A 63 8.53 6.48 5.88
CA CYS A 63 8.01 7.71 5.31
C CYS A 63 6.80 7.41 4.41
N LEU A 64 5.88 8.37 4.33
CA LEU A 64 4.74 8.37 3.44
C LEU A 64 4.71 9.67 2.61
N CYS A 65 4.53 9.55 1.30
CA CYS A 65 4.18 10.65 0.41
C CYS A 65 2.82 10.34 -0.23
N ILE A 66 1.77 11.03 0.22
CA ILE A 66 0.39 10.67 -0.10
C ILE A 66 -0.28 11.80 -0.88
N GLN A 67 -0.90 11.45 -2.01
CA GLN A 67 -1.60 12.39 -2.89
C GLN A 67 -3.09 12.03 -3.01
N LEU A 68 -3.98 12.99 -2.75
CA LEU A 68 -5.42 12.87 -3.00
C LEU A 68 -6.10 11.63 -2.38
N ALA A 69 -5.63 11.19 -1.21
CA ALA A 69 -6.21 10.06 -0.48
C ALA A 69 -7.43 10.48 0.36
N PHE A 70 -8.07 9.49 0.98
CA PHE A 70 -9.17 9.68 1.92
C PHE A 70 -8.87 8.96 3.24
N GLY A 71 -9.37 9.51 4.35
CA GLY A 71 -9.29 8.89 5.68
C GLY A 71 -10.57 8.15 6.10
N ASP A 72 -11.67 8.41 5.39
CA ASP A 72 -12.99 7.84 5.66
C ASP A 72 -13.59 7.33 4.34
N GLY A 73 -13.61 6.01 4.19
CA GLY A 73 -14.09 5.36 2.97
C GLY A 73 -15.62 5.41 2.83
N GLU A 74 -16.36 5.37 3.94
CA GLU A 74 -17.82 5.46 3.91
C GLU A 74 -18.22 6.82 3.38
N ARG A 75 -17.68 7.89 3.98
CA ARG A 75 -17.90 9.26 3.52
C ARG A 75 -17.53 9.47 2.05
N CYS A 76 -16.50 8.81 1.53
CA CYS A 76 -16.08 9.01 0.14
C CYS A 76 -16.89 8.21 -0.88
N ILE A 77 -17.49 7.09 -0.50
CA ILE A 77 -18.18 6.19 -1.42
C ILE A 77 -19.69 6.40 -1.40
N THR A 78 -20.25 6.79 -0.26
CA THR A 78 -21.70 6.87 -0.06
C THR A 78 -22.26 8.30 0.00
N ALA A 79 -21.41 9.33 -0.06
CA ALA A 79 -21.82 10.73 -0.06
C ALA A 79 -22.15 11.26 -1.47
#